data_AF-A0A953GW21-F1
#
_entry.id   AF-A0A953GW21-F1
#
_cell.length_a   1.000
_cell.length_b   1.000
_cell.length_c   1.000
_cell.angle_alpha   90.00
_cell.angle_beta   90.00
_cell.angle_gamma   90.00
#
_symmetry.space_group_name_H-M   'P 1'
#
loop_
_entity.id
_entity.type
_entity.pdbx_description
1 polymer ?
#
loop_
_entity_poly.entity_id
_entity_poly.type
_entity_poly.pdbx_seq_one_letter_code
_entity_poly.pdbx_strand_id
1 'polypeptide(L)' 'MGSSLSLSHALAAGAKELSPMGLRSWGHLAAYCLDPDGHVLAFAMGVP' A
#
# COMPACT_ATOMS: atom_id res chain seq x y z
N MET A 1 -3.27 -8.52 12.82
CA MET A 1 -2.32 -7.66 12.09
C MET A 1 -2.66 -7.78 10.61
N GLY A 2 -3.56 -6.93 10.12
CA GLY A 2 -4.20 -7.09 8.82
C GLY A 2 -3.34 -6.47 7.73
N SER A 3 -2.62 -7.29 6.97
CA SER A 3 -2.19 -6.87 5.63
C SER A 3 -3.45 -6.66 4.80
N SER A 4 -3.59 -5.46 4.23
CA SER A 4 -4.60 -5.19 3.20
C SER A 4 -4.43 -6.23 2.09
N LEU A 5 -5.47 -7.02 1.82
CA LEU A 5 -5.45 -8.04 0.75
C LEU A 5 -4.98 -7.44 -0.58
N SER A 6 -5.33 -6.17 -0.84
CA SER A 6 -4.98 -5.45 -2.07
C SER A 6 -3.47 -5.21 -2.22
N LEU A 7 -2.76 -4.81 -1.16
CA LEU A 7 -1.30 -4.64 -1.23
C LEU A 7 -0.61 -5.98 -1.45
N SER A 8 -1.01 -7.01 -0.70
CA SER A 8 -0.46 -8.36 -0.81
C SER A 8 -0.60 -8.92 -2.24
N HIS A 9 -1.74 -8.68 -2.90
CA HIS A 9 -1.94 -9.05 -4.30
C HIS A 9 -1.03 -8.28 -5.26
N ALA A 10 -0.85 -6.98 -5.05
CA ALA A 10 0.07 -6.19 -5.87
C ALA A 10 1.51 -6.73 -5.75
N LEU A 11 1.96 -7.04 -4.54
CA LEU A 11 3.30 -7.62 -4.32
C LEU A 11 3.43 -8.99 -4.99
N ALA A 12 2.41 -9.85 -4.90
CA ALA A 12 2.39 -11.14 -5.60
C ALA A 12 2.40 -10.99 -7.13
N ALA A 13 1.89 -9.87 -7.67
CA ALA A 13 1.92 -9.54 -9.09
C ALA A 13 3.25 -8.90 -9.56
N GLY A 14 4.27 -8.81 -8.67
CA GLY A 14 5.57 -8.26 -9.00
C GLY A 14 5.75 -6.79 -8.62
N ALA A 15 4.81 -6.19 -7.89
CA ALA A 15 5.02 -4.87 -7.33
C ALA A 15 6.12 -4.90 -6.26
N LYS A 16 6.84 -3.78 -6.13
CA LYS A 16 7.87 -3.57 -5.11
C LYS A 16 7.34 -2.69 -4.00
N GLU A 17 7.33 -3.18 -2.76
CA GLU A 17 6.95 -2.36 -1.61
C GLU A 17 7.88 -1.15 -1.48
N LEU A 18 7.29 0.03 -1.32
CA LEU A 18 8.00 1.29 -1.06
C LEU A 18 7.88 1.71 0.39
N SER A 19 6.67 1.63 0.94
CA SER A 19 6.41 2.00 2.31
C SER A 19 5.28 1.14 2.88
N PRO A 20 5.51 0.48 4.03
CA PRO A 20 4.52 -0.40 4.63
C PRO A 20 3.30 0.38 5.13
N MET A 21 2.24 -0.35 5.49
CA MET A 21 1.03 0.23 6.04
C MET A 21 1.34 1.04 7.32
N GLY A 22 0.96 2.31 7.32
CA GLY A 22 1.17 3.20 8.46
C GLY A 22 0.25 4.41 8.43
N LEU A 23 0.03 5.00 9.61
CA LEU A 23 -0.75 6.23 9.75
C LEU A 23 -0.01 7.38 9.10
N ARG A 24 -0.71 8.11 8.23
CA ARG A 24 -0.17 9.26 7.52
C ARG A 24 -0.71 10.55 8.11
N SER A 25 0.03 11.63 7.93
CA SER A 25 -0.30 12.97 8.45
C SER A 25 -1.66 13.50 8.00
N TRP A 26 -2.20 12.97 6.91
CA TRP A 26 -3.53 13.26 6.36
C TRP A 26 -4.64 12.34 6.90
N GLY A 27 -4.38 11.63 8.00
CA GLY A 27 -5.42 10.95 8.79
C GLY A 27 -5.89 9.61 8.24
N HIS A 28 -5.10 8.94 7.41
CA HIS A 28 -5.41 7.62 6.84
C HIS A 28 -4.31 6.62 7.15
N LEU A 29 -4.66 5.33 7.24
CA LEU A 29 -3.68 4.25 7.14
C LEU A 29 -3.39 4.02 5.65
N ALA A 30 -2.12 4.12 5.24
CA ALA A 30 -1.74 3.90 3.85
C ALA A 30 -0.42 3.14 3.69
N ALA A 31 -0.36 2.29 2.67
CA ALA A 31 0.82 1.62 2.16
C ALA A 31 1.06 1.97 0.69
N TYR A 32 2.30 1.84 0.22
CA TYR A 32 2.71 2.24 -1.11
C TYR A 32 3.61 1.18 -1.77
N CYS A 33 3.45 0.97 -3.08
CA CYS A 33 4.34 0.13 -3.88
C CYS A 33 4.56 0.73 -5.28
N LEU A 34 5.63 0.29 -5.95
CA LEU A 34 5.83 0.46 -7.39
C LEU A 34 5.24 -0.73 -8.12
N ASP A 35 4.42 -0.51 -9.14
CA ASP A 35 4.09 -1.56 -10.10
C ASP A 35 5.28 -1.87 -11.03
N PRO A 36 5.21 -2.94 -11.85
CA PRO A 36 6.28 -3.29 -12.79
C PRO A 36 6.62 -2.21 -13.83
N ASP A 37 5.68 -1.31 -14.14
CA ASP A 37 5.86 -0.22 -15.08
C ASP A 37 6.50 1.03 -14.42
N GLY A 38 6.61 1.03 -13.09
CA GLY A 38 7.20 2.12 -12.30
C GLY A 38 6.20 3.16 -11.80
N HIS A 39 4.88 2.90 -11.88
CA HIS A 39 3.88 3.76 -11.26
C HIS A 39 3.79 3.50 -9.75
N VAL A 40 3.51 4.57 -9.00
CA VAL A 40 3.27 4.47 -7.56
C VAL A 40 1.79 4.23 -7.29
N LEU A 41 1.49 3.13 -6.60
CA LEU A 41 0.14 2.80 -6.13
C LEU A 41 0.03 3.05 -4.64
N ALA A 42 -1.09 3.64 -4.21
CA ALA A 42 -1.41 3.87 -2.80
C ALA A 42 -2.63 3.03 -2.39
N PHE A 43 -2.48 2.24 -1.33
CA PHE A 43 -3.57 1.48 -0.71
C PHE A 43 -3.92 2.13 0.62
N ALA A 44 -5.06 2.81 0.68
CA ALA A 44 -5.47 3.59 1.84
C ALA A 44 -6.80 3.09 2.41
N MET A 45 -6.94 3.19 3.74
CA MET A 45 -8.21 3.04 4.44
C MET A 45 -8.40 4.21 5.41
N GLY A 46 -9.67 4.61 5.58
CA GLY A 46 -10.04 5.57 6.62
C GLY A 46 -9.68 5.03 8.00
N VAL A 47 -9.31 5.92 8.90
CA VAL A 47 -9.18 5.62 10.32
C VAL A 47 -10.52 5.99 10.97
N PRO A 48 -11.12 5.12 11.80
CA PRO A 48 -12.34 5.45 12.52
C PRO A 48 -12.16 6.63 13.49
#